data_AF-A0A822E7Y0-F1
#
_entry.id   AF-A0A822E7Y0-F1
#
_cell.length_a   1.000
_cell.length_b   1.000
_cell.length_c   1.000
_cell.angle_alpha   90.00
_cell.angle_beta   90.00
_cell.angle_gamma   90.00
#
_symmetry.space_group_name_H-M   'P 1'
#
loop_
_entity.id
_entity.type
_entity.pdbx_description
1 polymer ?
#
loop_
_entity_poly.entity_id
_entity_poly.type
_entity_poly.pdbx_seq_one_letter_code
_entity_poly.pdbx_strand_id
1 'polypeptide(L)'
;KVVIDEPNKNKSQPFHLVFIELLNKIYYLAVIQKTYERSTIINKTINPTDRCQHINELFNQTFIQMPLLRLIKYYHLPCRNYSSNLSYFYDDLHICLCYNYEKQRLANCFDFNHNMKFDCLGQSVCVNEGQCFQDTSDCPQRAMCICPACFYGT
;
A
#
# COMPACT_ATOMS: atom_id res chain seq x y z
N LYS A 1 6.86 1.40 6.40
CA LYS A 1 6.21 0.07 6.27
C LYS A 1 6.13 -0.29 4.80
N VAL A 2 6.52 -1.50 4.40
CA VAL A 2 6.32 -2.00 3.03
C VAL A 2 5.11 -2.93 3.08
N VAL A 3 4.07 -2.65 2.31
CA VAL A 3 2.88 -3.51 2.23
C VAL A 3 2.81 -4.16 0.88
N ILE A 4 2.71 -5.48 0.91
CA ILE A 4 2.67 -6.39 -0.22
C ILE A 4 1.32 -7.09 -0.14
N ASP A 5 0.52 -7.02 -1.20
CA ASP A 5 -0.79 -7.66 -1.26
C ASP A 5 -0.71 -9.00 -2.01
N GLU A 6 -1.16 -10.09 -1.37
CA GLU A 6 -1.90 -11.26 -1.92
C GLU A 6 -1.67 -12.64 -1.23
N PRO A 7 -2.60 -13.63 -1.38
CA PRO A 7 -2.67 -14.86 -0.59
C PRO A 7 -2.24 -16.14 -1.36
N ASN A 8 -1.23 -16.87 -0.86
CA ASN A 8 -1.24 -18.34 -0.64
C ASN A 8 0.15 -18.95 -0.35
N LYS A 9 0.14 -20.06 0.40
CA LYS A 9 1.30 -20.74 1.01
C LYS A 9 2.15 -21.57 0.02
N ASN A 10 3.46 -21.59 0.28
CA ASN A 10 4.51 -22.53 -0.16
C ASN A 10 5.49 -22.20 -1.32
N LYS A 11 5.52 -21.01 -1.92
CA LYS A 11 6.64 -20.56 -2.80
C LYS A 11 6.95 -19.07 -2.62
N SER A 12 7.91 -18.51 -3.36
CA SER A 12 8.05 -17.05 -3.51
C SER A 12 6.68 -16.52 -3.90
N GLN A 13 6.06 -15.71 -3.05
CA GLN A 13 4.72 -15.20 -3.32
C GLN A 13 4.85 -14.12 -4.40
N PRO A 14 4.07 -14.21 -5.48
CA PRO A 14 3.98 -13.11 -6.42
C PRO A 14 3.45 -11.89 -5.68
N PHE A 15 3.96 -10.73 -6.03
CA PHE A 15 3.37 -9.47 -5.62
C PHE A 15 3.19 -8.59 -6.82
N HIS A 16 2.11 -7.82 -6.79
CA HIS A 16 1.76 -6.91 -7.88
C HIS A 16 1.95 -5.45 -7.48
N LEU A 17 1.88 -5.15 -6.19
CA LEU A 17 1.89 -3.79 -5.66
C LEU A 17 2.80 -3.70 -4.45
N VAL A 18 3.57 -2.61 -4.38
CA VAL A 18 4.38 -2.28 -3.21
C VAL A 18 4.13 -0.83 -2.85
N PHE A 19 3.63 -0.61 -1.64
CA PHE A 19 3.48 0.72 -1.05
C PHE A 19 4.50 0.92 0.06
N ILE A 20 5.06 2.13 0.12
CA ILE A 20 5.93 2.58 1.19
C ILE A 20 5.18 3.60 2.03
N GLU A 21 4.99 3.27 3.30
CA GLU A 21 4.53 4.21 4.31
C GLU A 21 5.72 4.96 4.90
N LEU A 22 5.71 6.29 4.79
CA LEU A 22 6.62 7.22 5.45
C LEU A 22 5.87 7.96 6.59
N LEU A 23 6.51 8.99 7.16
CA LEU A 23 6.00 9.77 8.30
C LEU A 23 4.49 10.06 8.22
N ASN A 24 3.78 9.89 9.33
CA ASN A 24 2.36 10.19 9.50
C ASN A 24 1.41 9.47 8.52
N LYS A 25 1.67 8.19 8.22
CA LYS A 25 0.84 7.38 7.30
C LYS A 25 0.72 7.95 5.89
N ILE A 26 1.75 8.66 5.44
CA ILE A 26 1.80 9.10 4.05
C ILE A 26 2.32 7.94 3.21
N TYR A 27 1.50 7.49 2.27
CA TYR A 27 1.80 6.37 1.39
C TYR A 27 2.42 6.86 0.08
N TYR A 28 3.38 6.09 -0.41
CA TYR A 28 4.02 6.27 -1.70
C TYR A 28 3.95 4.96 -2.46
N LEU A 29 3.60 5.01 -3.73
CA LEU A 29 3.69 3.84 -4.58
C LEU A 29 5.15 3.62 -4.97
N ALA A 30 5.71 2.48 -4.61
CA ALA A 30 7.05 2.09 -5.01
C ALA A 30 7.05 1.25 -6.30
N VAL A 31 6.15 0.27 -6.38
CA VAL A 31 6.17 -0.74 -7.46
C VAL A 31 4.75 -1.09 -7.89
N ILE A 32 4.55 -1.17 -9.21
CA ILE A 32 3.43 -1.88 -9.84
C ILE A 32 4.01 -2.88 -10.84
N GLN A 33 3.67 -4.15 -10.70
CA GLN A 33 4.02 -5.21 -11.64
C GLN A 33 2.75 -5.83 -12.21
N LYS A 34 2.55 -5.70 -13.52
CA LYS A 34 1.46 -6.40 -14.23
C LYS A 34 1.73 -7.90 -14.33
N THR A 35 2.98 -8.26 -14.53
CA THR A 35 3.46 -9.64 -14.58
C THR A 35 4.54 -9.77 -13.53
N TYR A 36 4.34 -10.70 -12.59
CA TYR A 36 5.34 -10.98 -11.57
C TYR A 36 6.54 -11.69 -12.20
N GLU A 37 7.73 -11.13 -11.97
CA GLU A 37 8.99 -11.74 -12.37
C GLU A 37 9.76 -12.19 -11.13
N ARG A 38 10.09 -13.49 -11.10
CA ARG A 38 10.76 -14.09 -9.95
C ARG A 38 12.20 -13.59 -9.86
N SER A 39 12.59 -13.16 -8.65
CA SER A 39 13.95 -12.71 -8.31
C SER A 39 14.42 -11.44 -9.05
N THR A 40 13.50 -10.63 -9.58
CA THR A 40 13.86 -9.34 -10.18
C THR A 40 14.30 -8.34 -9.10
N ILE A 41 15.43 -7.68 -9.32
CA ILE A 41 15.92 -6.61 -8.46
C ILE A 41 15.16 -5.33 -8.82
N ILE A 42 14.44 -4.77 -7.85
CA ILE A 42 13.65 -3.55 -8.05
C ILE A 42 14.37 -2.38 -7.39
N ASN A 43 14.91 -1.49 -8.23
CA ASN A 43 15.50 -0.23 -7.79
C ASN A 43 14.48 0.89 -8.00
N LYS A 44 13.99 1.49 -6.91
CA LYS A 44 13.03 2.61 -6.96
C LYS A 44 13.53 3.77 -6.12
N THR A 45 13.68 4.92 -6.76
CA THR A 45 13.81 6.21 -6.07
C THR A 45 12.41 6.80 -5.88
N ILE A 46 12.07 7.16 -4.65
CA ILE A 46 10.77 7.75 -4.31
C ILE A 46 10.80 9.25 -4.56
N ASN A 47 9.86 9.74 -5.35
CA ASN A 47 9.68 11.15 -5.68
C ASN A 47 8.39 11.69 -5.05
N PRO A 48 8.24 13.03 -4.91
CA PRO A 48 7.00 13.64 -4.44
C PRO A 48 5.76 13.26 -5.26
N THR A 49 5.92 13.01 -6.56
CA THR A 49 4.84 12.55 -7.45
C THR A 49 4.41 11.11 -7.20
N ASP A 50 5.23 10.32 -6.51
CA ASP A 50 4.88 8.94 -6.12
C ASP A 50 3.93 8.91 -4.90
N ARG A 51 3.67 10.06 -4.28
CA ARG A 51 2.78 10.19 -3.12
C ARG A 51 1.34 9.86 -3.51
N CYS A 52 0.72 8.95 -2.76
CA CYS A 52 -0.72 8.75 -2.79
C CYS A 52 -1.42 9.91 -2.09
N GLN A 53 -2.45 10.47 -2.72
CA GLN A 53 -3.27 11.52 -2.12
C GLN A 53 -4.35 10.88 -1.23
N HIS A 54 -4.66 11.52 -0.10
CA HIS A 54 -5.80 11.12 0.72
C HIS A 54 -7.11 11.54 0.04
N ILE A 55 -8.19 10.79 0.22
CA ILE A 55 -9.50 11.08 -0.39
C ILE A 55 -10.02 12.48 -0.04
N ASN A 56 -9.69 12.96 1.16
CA ASN A 56 -10.02 14.32 1.63
C ASN A 56 -9.31 15.43 0.85
N GLU A 57 -8.20 15.13 0.17
CA GLU A 57 -7.48 16.07 -0.71
C GLU A 57 -8.10 16.10 -2.11
N LEU A 58 -8.90 15.09 -2.47
CA LEU A 58 -9.45 14.89 -3.81
C LEU A 58 -10.91 15.35 -3.94
N PHE A 59 -11.65 15.35 -2.84
CA PHE A 59 -13.06 15.66 -2.82
C PHE A 59 -13.38 16.94 -2.06
N ASN A 60 -14.48 17.59 -2.47
CA ASN A 60 -15.07 18.68 -1.72
C ASN A 60 -15.64 18.19 -0.38
N GLN A 61 -15.75 19.09 0.60
CA GLN A 61 -16.27 18.77 1.94
C GLN A 61 -17.62 18.05 1.93
N THR A 62 -18.52 18.37 0.98
CA THR A 62 -19.83 17.72 0.85
C THR A 62 -19.74 16.21 0.62
N PHE A 63 -18.75 15.74 -0.15
CA PHE A 63 -18.52 14.31 -0.39
C PHE A 63 -17.91 13.64 0.83
N ILE A 64 -16.94 14.29 1.47
CA ILE A 64 -16.24 13.77 2.66
C ILE A 64 -17.22 13.52 3.82
N GLN A 65 -18.28 14.32 3.93
CA GLN A 65 -19.32 14.16 4.95
C GLN A 65 -20.32 13.03 4.64
N MET A 66 -20.28 12.42 3.45
CA MET A 66 -21.20 11.34 3.10
C MET A 66 -20.83 10.05 3.82
N PRO A 67 -21.82 9.20 4.15
CA PRO A 67 -21.55 7.83 4.59
C PRO A 67 -20.70 7.07 3.57
N LEU A 68 -19.77 6.24 4.03
CA LEU A 68 -18.80 5.51 3.21
C LEU A 68 -19.44 4.78 2.01
N LEU A 69 -20.55 4.05 2.23
CA LEU A 69 -21.26 3.32 1.16
C LEU A 69 -21.75 4.23 0.03
N ARG A 70 -22.07 5.49 0.35
CA ARG A 70 -22.44 6.49 -0.64
C ARG A 70 -21.21 7.09 -1.29
N LEU A 71 -20.16 7.36 -0.50
CA LEU A 71 -18.91 7.93 -0.97
C LEU A 71 -18.18 7.00 -1.98
N ILE A 72 -18.16 5.68 -1.73
CA ILE A 72 -17.55 4.67 -2.61
C ILE A 72 -18.11 4.74 -4.04
N LYS A 73 -19.41 5.04 -4.21
CA LYS A 73 -20.02 5.19 -5.55
C LYS A 73 -19.37 6.28 -6.39
N TYR A 74 -18.68 7.22 -5.75
CA TYR A 74 -18.01 8.34 -6.39
C TYR A 74 -16.50 8.13 -6.58
N TYR A 75 -15.92 7.02 -6.14
CA TYR A 75 -14.46 6.77 -6.20
C TYR A 75 -13.88 6.75 -7.61
N HIS A 76 -14.71 6.58 -8.64
CA HIS A 76 -14.28 6.74 -10.02
C HIS A 76 -14.09 8.20 -10.45
N LEU A 77 -14.73 9.17 -9.78
CA LEU A 77 -14.67 10.59 -10.17
C LEU A 77 -13.26 11.18 -10.11
N PRO A 78 -12.46 11.00 -9.03
CA PRO A 78 -11.10 11.54 -8.99
C PRO A 78 -10.22 10.98 -10.10
N CYS A 79 -10.40 9.71 -10.45
CA CYS A 79 -9.67 9.07 -11.55
C CYS A 79 -10.03 9.64 -12.93
N ARG A 80 -11.27 10.09 -13.14
CA ARG A 80 -11.72 10.66 -14.43
C ARG A 80 -11.16 12.04 -14.71
N ASN A 81 -10.67 12.75 -13.68
CA ASN A 81 -10.07 14.05 -13.87
C ASN A 81 -8.66 13.90 -14.48
N TYR A 82 -8.56 13.89 -15.81
CA TYR A 82 -7.30 13.66 -16.52
C TYR A 82 -6.22 14.70 -16.20
N SER A 83 -6.61 15.92 -15.83
CA SER A 83 -5.66 16.99 -15.50
C SER A 83 -4.81 16.69 -14.26
N SER A 84 -5.27 15.82 -13.34
CA SER A 84 -4.51 15.48 -12.14
C SER A 84 -3.50 14.33 -12.34
N ASN A 85 -3.56 13.60 -13.47
CA ASN A 85 -2.80 12.36 -13.68
C ASN A 85 -2.83 11.39 -12.48
N LEU A 86 -3.88 11.44 -11.66
CA LEU A 86 -4.01 10.68 -10.42
C LEU A 86 -3.93 9.19 -10.68
N SER A 87 -2.89 8.54 -10.19
CA SER A 87 -2.68 7.10 -10.39
C SER A 87 -3.17 6.27 -9.21
N TYR A 88 -3.22 6.85 -8.01
CA TYR A 88 -3.58 6.15 -6.78
C TYR A 88 -4.00 7.13 -5.69
N PHE A 89 -4.89 6.69 -4.82
CA PHE A 89 -5.34 7.43 -3.65
C PHE A 89 -5.74 6.46 -2.55
N TYR A 90 -5.99 6.96 -1.34
CA TYR A 90 -6.43 6.14 -0.22
C TYR A 90 -7.44 6.89 0.65
N ASP A 91 -8.26 6.12 1.36
CA ASP A 91 -9.12 6.62 2.44
C ASP A 91 -8.70 5.97 3.77
N ASP A 92 -9.56 5.97 4.78
CA ASP A 92 -9.26 5.38 6.09
C ASP A 92 -9.28 3.84 6.12
N LEU A 93 -9.78 3.19 5.07
CA LEU A 93 -10.05 1.76 4.99
C LEU A 93 -9.55 1.08 3.70
N HIS A 94 -9.25 1.84 2.65
CA HIS A 94 -8.94 1.33 1.32
C HIS A 94 -7.77 2.07 0.71
N ILE A 95 -7.04 1.34 -0.14
CA ILE A 95 -6.17 1.93 -1.16
C ILE A 95 -6.82 1.69 -2.52
N CYS A 96 -6.78 2.71 -3.37
CA CYS A 96 -7.41 2.72 -4.68
C CYS A 96 -6.39 3.00 -5.79
N LEU A 97 -6.50 2.26 -6.89
CA LEU A 97 -5.72 2.41 -8.11
C LEU A 97 -6.60 2.98 -9.22
N CYS A 98 -6.13 4.05 -9.88
CA CYS A 98 -6.77 4.59 -11.06
C CYS A 98 -6.20 3.92 -12.32
N TYR A 99 -7.05 3.24 -13.08
CA TYR A 99 -6.64 2.53 -14.30
C TYR A 99 -7.56 2.88 -15.47
N ASN A 100 -7.02 2.76 -16.69
CA ASN A 100 -7.79 2.98 -17.91
C ASN A 100 -8.53 1.69 -18.27
N TYR A 101 -9.85 1.79 -18.43
CA TYR A 101 -10.72 0.74 -18.94
C TYR A 101 -11.53 1.31 -20.10
N GLU A 102 -11.24 0.81 -21.30
CA GLU A 102 -11.79 1.35 -22.56
C GLU A 102 -11.57 2.87 -22.67
N LYS A 103 -12.66 3.66 -22.71
CA LYS A 103 -12.66 5.11 -22.83
C LYS A 103 -12.87 5.82 -21.48
N GLN A 104 -12.75 5.10 -20.37
CA GLN A 104 -12.97 5.63 -19.03
C GLN A 104 -11.77 5.34 -18.14
N ARG A 105 -11.54 6.21 -17.17
CA ARG A 105 -10.60 5.95 -16.08
C ARG A 105 -11.40 5.60 -14.83
N LEU A 106 -11.18 4.39 -14.32
CA LEU A 106 -11.91 3.82 -13.20
C LEU A 106 -10.98 3.67 -12.00
N ALA A 107 -11.59 3.51 -10.82
CA ALA A 107 -10.88 3.22 -9.58
C ALA A 107 -11.10 1.76 -9.22
N ASN A 108 -10.03 1.04 -8.90
CA ASN A 108 -10.07 -0.27 -8.29
C ASN A 108 -9.56 -0.16 -6.85
N CYS A 109 -10.40 -0.44 -5.87
CA CYS A 109 -10.10 -0.23 -4.45
C CYS A 109 -10.10 -1.57 -3.72
N PHE A 110 -9.16 -1.74 -2.80
CA PHE A 110 -9.03 -2.92 -1.96
C PHE A 110 -8.87 -2.50 -0.50
N ASP A 111 -9.38 -3.36 0.39
CA ASP A 111 -9.30 -3.15 1.83
C ASP A 111 -7.84 -3.06 2.27
N PHE A 112 -7.55 -2.08 3.11
CA PHE A 112 -6.21 -1.82 3.58
C PHE A 112 -6.22 -1.43 5.06
N ASN A 113 -5.62 -2.27 5.89
CA ASN A 113 -5.49 -1.97 7.30
C ASN A 113 -4.28 -1.04 7.55
N HIS A 114 -4.54 0.27 7.56
CA HIS A 114 -3.57 1.32 7.87
C HIS A 114 -2.96 1.19 9.27
N ASN A 115 -3.63 0.50 10.19
CA ASN A 115 -3.17 0.26 11.55
C ASN A 115 -2.49 -1.09 11.73
N MET A 116 -2.37 -1.90 10.67
CA MET A 116 -1.75 -3.22 10.75
C MET A 116 -0.32 -3.07 11.26
N LYS A 117 -0.08 -3.65 12.43
CA LYS A 117 1.24 -3.83 13.01
C LYS A 117 1.59 -5.30 12.90
N PHE A 118 2.80 -5.56 12.44
CA PHE A 118 3.36 -6.90 12.50
C PHE A 118 4.15 -7.00 13.79
N ASP A 119 3.82 -8.00 14.61
CA ASP A 119 4.53 -8.34 15.84
C ASP A 119 5.07 -9.78 15.79
N CYS A 120 4.93 -10.45 14.64
CA CYS A 120 5.33 -11.84 14.44
C CYS A 120 4.74 -12.77 15.50
N LEU A 121 3.47 -12.52 15.88
CA LEU A 121 2.72 -13.26 16.91
C LEU A 121 3.43 -13.28 18.27
N GLY A 122 4.20 -12.22 18.58
CA GLY A 122 5.03 -12.15 19.79
C GLY A 122 6.26 -13.08 19.75
N GLN A 123 6.48 -13.80 18.65
CA GLN A 123 7.64 -14.66 18.41
C GLN A 123 8.65 -13.98 17.49
N SER A 124 8.79 -12.66 17.62
CA SER A 124 9.77 -11.90 16.84
C SER A 124 11.17 -12.48 17.04
N VAL A 125 11.76 -12.96 15.95
CA VAL A 125 13.19 -13.31 15.89
C VAL A 125 14.09 -12.08 15.78
N CYS A 126 13.50 -10.88 15.70
CA CYS A 126 14.24 -9.63 15.59
C CYS A 126 14.78 -9.21 16.95
N VAL A 127 16.11 -9.14 17.04
CA VAL A 127 16.86 -8.66 18.21
C VAL A 127 17.01 -7.14 18.19
N ASN A 128 17.51 -6.55 19.29
CA ASN A 128 17.85 -5.12 19.40
C ASN A 128 16.69 -4.17 19.04
N GLU A 129 15.48 -4.48 19.51
CA GLU A 129 14.27 -3.68 19.25
C GLU A 129 13.95 -3.55 17.73
N GLY A 130 14.45 -4.49 16.92
CA GLY A 130 14.15 -4.58 15.50
C GLY A 130 12.66 -4.76 15.25
N GLN A 131 12.12 -3.99 14.30
CA GLN A 131 10.73 -4.12 13.90
C GLN A 131 10.57 -5.38 13.04
N CYS A 132 9.70 -6.29 13.49
CA CYS A 132 9.37 -7.50 12.76
C CYS A 132 8.28 -7.23 11.72
N PHE A 133 8.44 -7.80 10.54
CA PHE A 133 7.45 -7.86 9.47
C PHE A 133 7.27 -9.33 9.10
N GLN A 134 6.04 -9.74 8.78
CA GLN A 134 5.74 -11.12 8.42
C GLN A 134 4.99 -11.19 7.09
N ASP A 135 4.97 -12.37 6.47
CA ASP A 135 4.29 -12.61 5.19
C ASP A 135 2.76 -12.64 5.33
N THR A 136 2.22 -13.38 6.30
CA THR A 136 0.76 -13.47 6.52
C THR A 136 0.42 -13.28 7.99
N SER A 137 -0.75 -12.68 8.28
CA SER A 137 -1.24 -12.57 9.66
C SER A 137 -1.49 -13.95 10.27
N ASP A 138 -2.08 -14.87 9.51
CA ASP A 138 -2.36 -16.23 9.93
C ASP A 138 -1.19 -17.17 9.66
N CYS A 139 -0.59 -17.68 10.73
CA CYS A 139 0.53 -18.63 10.70
C CYS A 139 1.69 -18.16 9.78
N PRO A 140 2.38 -17.06 10.14
CA PRO A 140 3.48 -16.52 9.35
C PRO A 140 4.59 -17.56 9.17
N GLN A 141 5.11 -17.68 7.95
CA GLN A 141 6.22 -18.60 7.64
C GLN A 141 7.52 -17.86 7.38
N ARG A 142 7.45 -16.56 7.09
CA ARG A 142 8.62 -15.72 6.83
C ARG A 142 8.52 -14.46 7.65
N ALA A 143 9.68 -14.05 8.19
CA ALA A 143 9.82 -12.80 8.89
C ALA A 143 11.01 -12.00 8.32
N MET A 144 10.87 -10.68 8.30
CA MET A 144 11.91 -9.71 7.98
C MET A 144 12.08 -8.76 9.17
N CYS A 145 13.34 -8.47 9.52
CA CYS A 145 13.66 -7.53 10.58
C CYS A 145 14.16 -6.22 9.97
N ILE A 146 13.55 -5.11 10.37
CA ILE A 146 14.05 -3.77 10.09
C ILE A 146 14.66 -3.21 11.38
N CYS A 147 15.99 -3.04 11.37
CA CYS A 147 16.70 -2.50 12.50
C CYS A 147 16.44 -0.99 12.65
N PRO A 148 16.42 -0.46 13.89
CA PRO A 148 16.50 0.97 14.12
C PRO A 148 17.79 1.55 13.54
N ALA A 149 17.80 2.86 13.27
CA ALA A 149 18.88 3.58 12.57
C ALA A 149 20.29 3.47 13.19
N CYS A 150 20.45 2.84 14.36
CA CYS A 150 21.73 2.70 15.06
C CYS A 150 22.18 1.24 15.28
N PHE A 151 21.50 0.23 14.72
CA PHE A 151 21.88 -1.18 14.88
C PHE A 151 22.14 -1.84 13.52
N TYR A 152 23.22 -1.43 12.86
CA TYR A 152 23.88 -2.28 11.86
C TYR A 152 24.82 -3.20 12.64
N GLY A 153 24.49 -4.49 12.70
CA GLY A 153 25.31 -5.50 13.38
C GLY A 153 26.73 -5.54 12.81
N THR A 154 27.70 -5.83 13.68
CA THR A 154 29.08 -6.16 13.31
C THR A 154 29.18 -7.57 12.73
#